data_AF-L9Z3S2-F1
#
_entry.id   AF-L9Z3S2-F1
#
_cell.length_a   1.000
_cell.length_b   1.000
_cell.length_c   1.000
_cell.angle_alpha   90.00
_cell.angle_beta   90.00
_cell.angle_gamma   90.00
#
_symmetry.space_group_name_H-M   'P 1'
#
loop_
_entity.id
_entity.type
_entity.pdbx_description
1 polymer ?
#
loop_
_entity_poly.entity_id
_entity_poly.type
_entity_poly.pdbx_seq_one_letter_code
_entity_poly.pdbx_strand_id
1 'polypeptide(L)' 'MRTDVTLRGSKADQFERIQDHLEDRRGHELSRADVVGILMAEFEQERETSTSGSVGLLRE' A
#
# COMPACT_ATOMS: atom_id res chain seq x y z
N MET A 1 -19.78 -2.22 -10.44
CA MET A 1 -20.21 -1.65 -9.14
C MET A 1 -19.10 -0.72 -8.69
N ARG A 2 -19.41 0.55 -8.40
CA ARG A 2 -18.44 1.52 -7.87
C ARG A 2 -18.64 1.59 -6.35
N THR A 3 -17.54 1.51 -5.61
CA THR A 3 -17.55 1.63 -4.15
C THR A 3 -16.71 2.85 -3.79
N ASP A 4 -17.33 3.86 -3.21
CA ASP A 4 -16.65 5.03 -2.68
C ASP A 4 -16.37 4.84 -1.19
N VAL A 5 -15.15 5.14 -0.76
CA VAL A 5 -14.70 4.96 0.63
C VAL A 5 -14.30 6.32 1.20
N THR A 6 -14.76 6.62 2.41
CA THR A 6 -14.39 7.83 3.15
C THR A 6 -13.60 7.45 4.39
N LEU A 7 -12.38 7.95 4.51
CA LEU A 7 -11.56 7.80 5.71
C LEU A 7 -11.94 8.89 6.72
N ARG A 8 -11.93 8.55 8.01
CA ARG A 8 -12.27 9.49 9.10
C ARG A 8 -11.31 9.34 10.26
N GLY A 9 -11.15 10.44 11.00
CA GLY A 9 -10.29 10.52 12.18
C GLY A 9 -8.87 10.05 11.87
N SER A 10 -8.31 9.22 12.74
CA SER A 10 -6.93 8.75 12.64
C SER A 10 -6.56 8.08 11.31
N LYS A 11 -7.53 7.50 10.59
CA LYS A 11 -7.28 6.91 9.26
C LYS A 11 -7.09 7.96 8.16
N ALA A 12 -7.79 9.09 8.26
CA ALA A 12 -7.58 10.21 7.34
C ALA A 12 -6.20 10.83 7.61
N ASP A 13 -5.88 11.09 8.87
CA ASP A 13 -4.58 11.64 9.28
C ASP A 13 -3.42 10.73 8.87
N GLN A 14 -3.60 9.41 9.01
CA GLN A 14 -2.60 8.45 8.59
C GLN A 14 -2.41 8.44 7.07
N PHE A 15 -3.50 8.56 6.31
CA PHE A 15 -3.42 8.60 4.86
C PHE A 15 -2.66 9.84 4.37
N GLU A 16 -2.90 11.01 4.99
CA GLU A 16 -2.17 12.25 4.70
C GLU A 16 -0.67 12.08 4.98
N ARG A 17 -0.30 11.53 6.14
CA ARG A 17 1.12 11.27 6.46
C ARG A 17 1.81 10.32 5.49
N ILE A 18 1.08 9.31 5.00
CA ILE A 18 1.60 8.38 3.99
C ILE A 18 1.80 9.13 2.67
N GLN A 19 0.83 9.95 2.27
CA GLN A 19 0.92 10.75 1.07
C GLN A 19 2.13 11.69 1.13
N ASP A 20 2.27 12.49 2.19
CA ASP A 20 3.41 13.40 2.38
C ASP A 20 4.75 12.66 2.26
N HIS A 21 4.87 11.51 2.92
CA HIS A 21 6.09 10.70 2.87
C HIS A 21 6.40 10.18 1.45
N LEU A 22 5.39 9.79 0.68
CA LEU A 22 5.57 9.31 -0.68
C LEU A 22 5.90 10.45 -1.66
N GLU A 23 5.28 11.62 -1.47
CA GLU A 23 5.57 12.84 -2.23
C GLU A 23 7.00 13.31 -1.99
N ASP A 24 7.44 13.36 -0.73
CA ASP A 24 8.83 13.69 -0.36
C ASP A 24 9.84 12.74 -1.02
N ARG A 25 9.55 11.43 -1.02
CA ARG A 25 10.43 10.42 -1.63
C ARG A 25 10.50 10.53 -3.15
N ARG A 26 9.44 11.00 -3.81
CA ARG A 26 9.32 11.04 -5.27
C ARG A 26 9.59 12.42 -5.86
N GLY A 27 9.61 13.46 -5.04
CA GLY A 27 9.86 14.84 -5.43
C GLY A 27 8.72 15.49 -6.24
N HIS A 28 7.50 14.99 -6.11
CA HIS A 28 6.30 15.57 -6.72
C HIS A 28 5.03 15.17 -5.97
N GLU A 29 3.98 15.99 -6.11
CA GLU A 29 2.65 15.75 -5.53
C GLU A 29 1.98 14.51 -6.15
N LEU A 30 1.22 13.77 -5.33
CA LEU A 30 0.52 12.55 -5.71
C LEU A 30 -0.98 12.73 -5.58
N SER A 31 -1.75 12.14 -6.49
CA SER A 31 -3.19 12.03 -6.27
C SER A 31 -3.48 10.93 -5.25
N ARG A 32 -4.66 10.99 -4.62
CA ARG A 32 -5.13 9.91 -3.73
C ARG A 32 -5.16 8.54 -4.43
N ALA A 33 -5.45 8.52 -5.73
CA ALA A 33 -5.45 7.28 -6.50
C ALA A 33 -4.05 6.71 -6.67
N ASP A 34 -3.04 7.57 -6.88
CA ASP A 34 -1.64 7.16 -6.98
C ASP A 34 -1.15 6.56 -5.66
N VAL A 35 -1.44 7.24 -4.54
CA VAL A 35 -1.11 6.75 -3.19
C VAL A 35 -1.71 5.37 -2.93
N VAL A 36 -3.00 5.19 -3.23
CA VAL A 36 -3.67 3.88 -3.07
C VAL A 36 -3.04 2.83 -4.00
N GLY A 37 -2.74 3.17 -5.25
CA GLY A 37 -2.10 2.26 -6.19
C GLY A 37 -0.74 1.77 -5.70
N ILE A 38 0.07 2.67 -5.12
CA ILE A 38 1.36 2.34 -4.52
C ILE A 38 1.18 1.39 -3.32
N LEU A 39 0.27 1.73 -2.40
CA LEU A 39 0.01 0.89 -1.21
C LEU A 39 -0.47 -0.52 -1.59
N MET A 40 -1.30 -0.65 -2.62
CA MET A 40 -1.76 -1.95 -3.10
C MET A 40 -0.62 -2.77 -3.71
N ALA A 41 0.26 -2.14 -4.48
CA ALA A 41 1.43 -2.81 -5.04
C ALA A 41 2.40 -3.28 -3.95
N GLU A 42 2.62 -2.48 -2.89
CA GLU A 42 3.45 -2.88 -1.74
C GLU A 42 2.80 -4.05 -0.98
N PHE A 43 1.48 -3.99 -0.74
CA PHE A 43 0.74 -5.07 -0.09
C PHE A 43 0.80 -6.39 -0.87
N GLU A 44 0.66 -6.36 -2.19
CA GLU A 44 0.78 -7.56 -3.04
C GLU A 44 2.19 -8.18 -2.96
N GLN A 45 3.24 -7.36 -3.03
CA GLN A 45 4.63 -7.81 -2.88
C GLN A 45 4.90 -8.47 -1.52
N GLU A 46 4.39 -7.90 -0.43
CA GLU A 46 4.50 -8.48 0.91
C GLU A 46 3.81 -9.85 1.00
N ARG A 47 2.65 -10.00 0.35
CA ARG A 47 1.93 -11.29 0.32
C ARG A 47 2.65 -12.35 -0.48
N GLU A 48 3.23 -12.00 -1.62
CA GLU A 48 4.02 -12.92 -2.45
C GLU A 48 5.27 -13.38 -1.71
N THR A 49 5.95 -12.44 -1.04
CA THR A 49 7.14 -12.74 -0.22
C THR A 49 6.80 -13.65 0.97
N SER A 50 5.69 -13.38 1.66
CA SER A 50 5.22 -14.17 2.81
C SER A 50 4.75 -15.57 2.41
N THR A 51 4.30 -15.74 1.16
CA THR A 51 3.85 -17.03 0.62
C THR A 51 5.02 -17.88 0.12
N SER A 52 6.06 -17.24 -0.44
CA SER A 52 7.27 -17.91 -0.94
C SER A 52 8.08 -18.62 0.17
N GLY A 53 8.05 -18.10 1.40
CA GLY A 53 8.72 -18.71 2.56
C GLY A 53 8.13 -20.05 3.03
N SER A 54 6.93 -20.41 2.58
CA SER A 54 6.19 -21.59 3.09
C SER A 54 6.31 -22.84 2.21
N VAL A 55 6.90 -22.73 1.01
CA VAL A 55 6.87 -23.81 -0.01
C VAL A 55 8.23 -24.49 -0.24
N GLY A 56 9.25 -24.12 0.53
CA GLY A 56 10.63 -24.64 0.37
C GLY A 56 10.99 -25.87 1.20
N LEU A 57 10.09 -26.43 2.03
CA LEU A 57 10.44 -27.43 3.05
C LEU A 57 9.77 -28.80 2.86
N LEU A 58 9.49 -29.20 1.61
CA LEU A 58 9.01 -30.54 1.26
C LEU A 58 9.64 -31.02 -0.07
N ARG A 59 10.94 -31.28 -0.03
CA ARG A 59 11.60 -32.16 -1.00
C ARG A 59 12.53 -33.10 -0.24
N GLU A 60 11.97 -34.22 0.20
CA GLU A 60 12.69 -35.48 0.41
C GLU A 60 12.76 -36.25 -0.91
#